data_AF-A0A7S3IZY9-F1
#
_entry.id   AF-A0A7S3IZY9-F1
#
_cell.length_a   1.000
_cell.length_b   1.000
_cell.length_c   1.000
_cell.angle_alpha   90.00
_cell.angle_beta   90.00
_cell.angle_gamma   90.00
#
_symmetry.space_group_name_H-M   'P 1'
#
loop_
_entity.id
_entity.type
_entity.pdbx_description
1 polymer ?
#
loop_
_entity_poly.entity_id
_entity_poly.type
_entity_poly.pdbx_seq_one_letter_code
_entity_poly.pdbx_strand_id
1 'polypeptide(L)'
;MVCPLAADKVIGKSTMIVAKDLPSTKAAEAKKFNEEVKEITKGIQGVEIDVKAQFGAGDQYDTITGVVPINGGDPINLEHKEGEVWLIDFWATWCPPCQAPMAHNQEMLTKRKADWGDKLRIIGISIDQTAEPVVKHVEAKGWADVEHYHRAGSSCSNQYGIKGVPHVILVDTKGKIVYKGHPAQRKDLEADFDTLLKGEAITGEGTAPAEGAGDSAEADPGFSALDFAAVNKEVDDFEEVGKALQQDPKVQEAAKTLMRAFCVYLLREKFNPFTGDTTGKFENYRVLVGPSASIDAIKPILEEKVKGSFQVVMQEHPMG
;
A
#
# COMPACT_ATOMS: atom_id res chain seq x y z
N MET A 1 -7.57 20.84 -5.82
CA MET A 1 -7.34 21.80 -6.91
C MET A 1 -6.07 21.44 -7.67
N VAL A 2 -6.06 21.54 -8.99
CA VAL A 2 -4.87 21.37 -9.84
C VAL A 2 -4.67 22.64 -10.66
N CYS A 3 -3.48 23.21 -10.63
CA CYS A 3 -3.06 24.32 -11.47
C CYS A 3 -2.04 23.81 -12.51
N PRO A 4 -2.47 23.43 -13.73
CA PRO A 4 -1.55 23.18 -14.83
C PRO A 4 -0.90 24.50 -15.26
N LEU A 5 0.43 24.57 -15.25
CA LEU A 5 1.15 25.83 -15.49
C LEU A 5 1.00 26.34 -16.93
N ALA A 6 0.75 25.44 -17.88
CA ALA A 6 0.49 25.77 -19.29
C ALA A 6 -0.99 26.08 -19.60
N ALA A 7 -1.89 25.93 -18.64
CA ALA A 7 -3.32 26.16 -18.84
C ALA A 7 -3.73 27.59 -18.47
N ASP A 8 -4.96 27.96 -18.80
CA ASP A 8 -5.58 29.26 -18.54
C ASP A 8 -6.47 29.29 -17.28
N LYS A 9 -6.67 28.14 -16.64
CA LYS A 9 -7.51 27.98 -15.46
C LYS A 9 -6.97 26.98 -14.45
N VAL A 10 -7.29 27.21 -13.19
CA VAL A 10 -7.16 26.21 -12.13
C VAL A 10 -8.36 25.27 -12.19
N ILE A 11 -8.13 23.97 -12.01
CA ILE A 11 -9.13 22.91 -12.14
C ILE A 11 -9.50 22.38 -10.75
N GLY A 12 -10.78 22.51 -10.39
CA GLY A 12 -11.37 21.82 -9.26
C GLY A 12 -11.76 20.38 -9.62
N LYS A 13 -11.34 19.43 -8.80
CA LYS A 13 -11.81 18.05 -8.85
C LYS A 13 -11.96 17.54 -7.43
N SER A 14 -13.11 16.96 -7.15
CA SER A 14 -13.39 16.27 -5.89
C SER A 14 -13.56 14.79 -6.17
N THR A 15 -12.96 13.96 -5.32
CA THR A 15 -13.21 12.52 -5.32
C THR A 15 -13.65 12.12 -3.92
N MET A 16 -14.85 11.55 -3.80
CA MET A 16 -15.32 10.88 -2.60
C MET A 16 -14.92 9.41 -2.67
N ILE A 17 -14.20 8.93 -1.64
CA ILE A 17 -13.78 7.53 -1.53
C ILE A 17 -14.50 6.91 -0.33
N VAL A 18 -15.30 5.88 -0.58
CA VAL A 18 -15.91 5.06 0.47
C VAL A 18 -15.15 3.74 0.52
N ALA A 19 -14.26 3.57 1.51
CA ALA A 19 -13.44 2.36 1.64
C ALA A 19 -13.50 1.78 3.04
N LYS A 20 -13.56 0.45 3.11
CA LYS A 20 -13.42 -0.31 4.36
C LYS A 20 -13.00 -1.73 4.01
N ASP A 21 -11.99 -2.22 4.71
CA ASP A 21 -11.63 -3.62 4.69
C ASP A 21 -12.45 -4.36 5.76
N LEU A 22 -13.19 -5.38 5.32
CA LEU A 22 -14.02 -6.24 6.16
C LEU A 22 -13.39 -7.65 6.21
N PRO A 23 -13.68 -8.45 7.24
CA PRO A 23 -13.28 -9.86 7.26
C PRO A 23 -13.80 -10.62 6.05
N SER A 24 -13.11 -11.70 5.70
CA SER A 24 -13.46 -12.56 4.56
C SER A 24 -14.91 -13.07 4.60
N THR A 25 -15.45 -13.29 5.80
CA THR A 25 -16.83 -13.76 6.04
C THR A 25 -17.92 -12.78 5.58
N LYS A 26 -17.57 -11.50 5.36
CA LYS A 26 -18.47 -10.43 4.92
C LYS A 26 -18.51 -10.20 3.42
N ALA A 27 -18.01 -11.14 2.62
CA ALA A 27 -17.91 -10.99 1.16
C ALA A 27 -19.26 -10.72 0.48
N ALA A 28 -20.34 -11.35 0.94
CA ALA A 28 -21.67 -11.14 0.39
C ALA A 28 -22.19 -9.73 0.71
N GLU A 29 -22.04 -9.28 1.96
CA GLU A 29 -22.43 -7.95 2.42
C GLU A 29 -21.62 -6.85 1.72
N ALA A 30 -20.29 -7.01 1.60
CA ALA A 30 -19.43 -6.08 0.89
C ALA A 30 -19.84 -5.93 -0.58
N LYS A 31 -20.09 -7.06 -1.25
CA LYS A 31 -20.56 -7.07 -2.64
C LYS A 31 -21.90 -6.35 -2.77
N LYS A 32 -22.87 -6.69 -1.92
CA LYS A 32 -24.20 -6.06 -1.92
C LYS A 32 -24.10 -4.55 -1.70
N PHE A 33 -23.31 -4.11 -0.71
CA PHE A 33 -23.08 -2.69 -0.44
C PHE A 33 -22.50 -1.96 -1.67
N ASN A 34 -21.46 -2.52 -2.28
CA ASN A 34 -20.85 -1.92 -3.47
C ASN A 34 -21.83 -1.80 -4.63
N GLU A 35 -22.66 -2.82 -4.88
CA GLU A 35 -23.67 -2.81 -5.93
C GLU A 35 -24.75 -1.74 -5.67
N GLU A 36 -25.26 -1.65 -4.44
CA GLU A 36 -26.26 -0.66 -4.05
C GLU A 36 -25.72 0.78 -4.16
N VAL A 37 -24.54 1.05 -3.60
CA VAL A 37 -23.94 2.38 -3.64
C VAL A 37 -23.54 2.76 -5.07
N LYS A 38 -23.12 1.82 -5.90
CA LYS A 38 -22.81 2.07 -7.32
C LYS A 38 -24.05 2.51 -8.11
N GLU A 39 -25.21 1.91 -7.85
CA GLU A 39 -26.46 2.36 -8.50
C GLU A 39 -26.91 3.73 -7.97
N ILE A 40 -26.76 4.00 -6.67
CA ILE A 40 -27.06 5.33 -6.09
C ILE A 40 -26.15 6.42 -6.64
N THR A 41 -24.87 6.10 -6.84
CA THR A 41 -23.84 7.07 -7.29
C THR A 41 -23.69 7.13 -8.80
N LYS A 42 -24.56 6.43 -9.54
CA LYS A 42 -24.53 6.37 -11.00
C LYS A 42 -24.67 7.76 -11.61
N GLY A 43 -23.67 8.16 -12.40
CA GLY A 43 -23.62 9.48 -13.06
C GLY A 43 -23.00 10.58 -12.20
N ILE A 44 -22.66 10.30 -10.93
CA ILE A 44 -21.89 11.23 -10.09
C ILE A 44 -20.41 11.07 -10.44
N GLN A 45 -19.76 12.14 -10.88
CA GLN A 45 -18.33 12.14 -11.15
C GLN A 45 -17.53 12.14 -9.85
N GLY A 46 -16.45 11.35 -9.80
CA GLY A 46 -15.53 11.34 -8.67
C GLY A 46 -16.06 10.59 -7.45
N VAL A 47 -16.84 9.53 -7.62
CA VAL A 47 -17.14 8.62 -6.51
C VAL A 47 -16.42 7.29 -6.74
N GLU A 48 -15.63 6.88 -5.77
CA GLU A 48 -14.95 5.60 -5.72
C GLU A 48 -15.42 4.82 -4.50
N ILE A 49 -15.78 3.55 -4.71
CA ILE A 49 -16.25 2.65 -3.64
C ILE A 49 -15.27 1.49 -3.60
N ASP A 50 -14.59 1.32 -2.47
CA ASP A 50 -13.57 0.30 -2.21
C ASP A 50 -13.85 -0.44 -0.89
N VAL A 51 -15.11 -0.86 -0.67
CA VAL A 51 -15.44 -1.75 0.46
C VAL A 51 -15.19 -3.18 0.05
N LYS A 52 -14.25 -3.85 0.72
CA LYS A 52 -13.79 -5.17 0.32
C LYS A 52 -13.79 -6.11 1.52
N ALA A 53 -14.32 -7.31 1.33
CA ALA A 53 -14.02 -8.41 2.21
C ALA A 53 -12.70 -9.04 1.78
N GLN A 54 -11.75 -9.16 2.70
CA GLN A 54 -10.46 -9.76 2.42
C GLN A 54 -9.96 -10.52 3.64
N PHE A 55 -9.17 -11.55 3.41
CA PHE A 55 -8.50 -12.28 4.49
C PHE A 55 -7.54 -11.35 5.23
N GLY A 56 -7.65 -11.30 6.55
CA GLY A 56 -6.75 -10.59 7.44
C GLY A 56 -6.59 -11.32 8.76
N ALA A 57 -5.94 -10.69 9.74
CA ALA A 57 -5.92 -11.23 11.10
C ALA A 57 -7.36 -11.51 11.56
N GLY A 58 -7.56 -12.60 12.31
CA GLY A 58 -8.90 -13.05 12.69
C GLY A 58 -9.50 -14.12 11.78
N ASP A 59 -9.23 -14.07 10.47
CA ASP A 59 -9.81 -15.01 9.50
C ASP A 59 -9.10 -16.38 9.54
N GLN A 60 -9.81 -17.42 9.09
CA GLN A 60 -9.19 -18.70 8.79
C GLN A 60 -8.37 -18.58 7.50
N TYR A 61 -7.16 -19.14 7.50
CA TYR A 61 -6.35 -19.29 6.30
C TYR A 61 -7.11 -20.07 5.23
N ASP A 62 -7.10 -19.53 4.01
CA ASP A 62 -7.65 -20.15 2.83
C ASP A 62 -6.54 -20.67 1.90
N THR A 63 -6.79 -21.81 1.27
CA THR A 63 -5.75 -22.53 0.53
C THR A 63 -5.23 -21.70 -0.63
N ILE A 64 -3.91 -21.52 -0.71
CA ILE A 64 -3.29 -20.90 -1.89
C ILE A 64 -3.05 -21.99 -2.93
N THR A 65 -3.85 -21.99 -3.99
CA THR A 65 -3.81 -23.04 -5.02
C THR A 65 -2.83 -22.76 -6.15
N GLY A 66 -2.27 -23.80 -6.78
CA GLY A 66 -1.51 -23.70 -8.03
C GLY A 66 -0.24 -22.86 -7.94
N VAL A 67 0.49 -22.92 -6.83
CA VAL A 67 1.84 -22.37 -6.73
C VAL A 67 2.83 -23.36 -7.32
N VAL A 68 3.90 -22.86 -7.96
CA VAL A 68 4.90 -23.72 -8.61
C VAL A 68 6.18 -23.73 -7.75
N PRO A 69 6.66 -24.89 -7.27
CA PRO A 69 7.94 -24.96 -6.58
C PRO A 69 9.08 -24.48 -7.48
N ILE A 70 9.97 -23.63 -6.97
CA ILE A 70 11.06 -23.07 -7.81
C ILE A 70 12.12 -24.11 -8.18
N ASN A 71 12.23 -25.20 -7.42
CA ASN A 71 13.11 -26.33 -7.67
C ASN A 71 12.54 -27.34 -8.70
N GLY A 72 11.41 -26.99 -9.33
CA GLY A 72 10.71 -27.83 -10.30
C GLY A 72 9.65 -28.73 -9.67
N GLY A 73 8.71 -29.18 -10.49
CA GLY A 73 7.55 -29.96 -10.07
C GLY A 73 6.25 -29.42 -10.65
N ASP A 74 5.17 -30.18 -10.45
CA ASP A 74 3.83 -29.75 -10.82
C ASP A 74 3.32 -28.66 -9.85
N PRO A 75 2.38 -27.80 -10.30
CA PRO A 75 1.72 -26.85 -9.41
C PRO A 75 1.07 -27.57 -8.22
N ILE A 76 1.23 -27.02 -7.01
CA ILE A 76 0.66 -27.56 -5.78
C ILE A 76 -0.29 -26.58 -5.10
N ASN A 77 -1.08 -27.09 -4.16
CA ASN A 77 -1.86 -26.29 -3.23
C ASN A 77 -1.15 -26.21 -1.88
N LEU A 78 -1.06 -25.00 -1.33
CA LEU A 78 -0.58 -24.78 0.02
C LEU A 78 -1.77 -24.88 0.98
N GLU A 79 -2.03 -26.09 1.45
CA GLU A 79 -3.05 -26.38 2.46
C GLU A 79 -2.43 -26.36 3.85
N HIS A 80 -2.93 -25.51 4.75
CA HIS A 80 -2.43 -25.41 6.11
C HIS A 80 -2.69 -26.71 6.89
N LYS A 81 -1.71 -27.14 7.70
CA LYS A 81 -1.81 -28.33 8.54
C LYS A 81 -1.85 -27.94 10.00
N GLU A 82 -2.79 -28.52 10.74
CA GLU A 82 -2.92 -28.30 12.17
C GLU A 82 -1.63 -28.66 12.92
N GLY A 83 -1.23 -27.80 13.85
CA GLY A 83 0.02 -27.89 14.59
C GLY A 83 1.20 -27.16 13.95
N GLU A 84 1.08 -26.70 12.70
CA GLU A 84 2.13 -25.91 12.03
C GLU A 84 1.87 -24.40 12.16
N VAL A 85 2.92 -23.63 12.42
CA VAL A 85 2.93 -22.16 12.27
C VAL A 85 3.51 -21.84 10.90
N TRP A 86 2.85 -20.96 10.13
CA TRP A 86 3.34 -20.57 8.80
C TRP A 86 3.60 -19.07 8.73
N LEU A 87 4.78 -18.69 8.25
CA LEU A 87 5.05 -17.36 7.72
C LEU A 87 5.01 -17.44 6.19
N ILE A 88 4.03 -16.79 5.56
CA ILE A 88 3.95 -16.68 4.10
C ILE A 88 4.45 -15.30 3.70
N ASP A 89 5.59 -15.23 3.02
CA ASP A 89 6.25 -14.01 2.59
C ASP A 89 6.05 -13.78 1.08
N PHE A 90 5.27 -12.76 0.75
CA PHE A 90 5.04 -12.33 -0.63
C PHE A 90 6.13 -11.34 -1.02
N TRP A 91 6.94 -11.71 -2.00
CA TRP A 91 8.15 -10.98 -2.36
C TRP A 91 8.41 -10.98 -3.87
N ALA A 92 9.45 -10.27 -4.29
CA ALA A 92 9.93 -10.33 -5.67
C ALA A 92 11.43 -10.08 -5.75
N THR A 93 12.08 -10.60 -6.79
CA THR A 93 13.53 -10.42 -7.01
C THR A 93 13.90 -8.95 -7.23
N TRP A 94 13.03 -8.21 -7.92
CA TRP A 94 13.19 -6.79 -8.21
C TRP A 94 12.80 -5.87 -7.05
N CYS A 95 12.40 -6.40 -5.89
CA CYS A 95 12.00 -5.63 -4.71
C CYS A 95 13.19 -5.51 -3.73
N PRO A 96 13.87 -4.34 -3.65
CA PRO A 96 14.93 -4.13 -2.67
C PRO A 96 14.49 -4.27 -1.20
N PRO A 97 13.33 -3.74 -0.76
CA PRO A 97 12.93 -3.87 0.64
C PRO A 97 12.57 -5.31 1.04
N CYS A 98 12.37 -6.22 0.09
CA CYS A 98 12.11 -7.63 0.35
C CYS A 98 13.38 -8.43 0.73
N GLN A 99 14.57 -7.92 0.37
CA GLN A 99 15.81 -8.70 0.44
C GLN A 99 16.26 -8.98 1.88
N ALA A 100 16.21 -7.96 2.75
CA ALA A 100 16.64 -8.10 4.14
C ALA A 100 15.69 -8.99 4.96
N PRO A 101 14.35 -8.83 4.90
CA PRO A 101 13.43 -9.77 5.54
C PRO A 101 13.63 -11.22 5.09
N MET A 102 13.80 -11.47 3.78
CA MET A 102 14.00 -12.84 3.28
C MET A 102 15.33 -13.45 3.77
N ALA A 103 16.41 -12.66 3.80
CA ALA A 103 17.68 -13.11 4.36
C ALA A 103 17.57 -13.41 5.87
N HIS A 104 16.81 -12.60 6.61
CA HIS A 104 16.55 -12.84 8.03
C HIS A 104 15.73 -14.12 8.26
N ASN A 105 14.71 -14.37 7.43
CA ASN A 105 13.93 -15.61 7.45
C ASN A 105 14.82 -16.85 7.24
N GLN A 106 15.72 -16.78 6.26
CA GLN A 106 16.70 -17.82 6.00
C GLN A 106 17.61 -18.05 7.22
N GLU A 107 18.17 -16.98 7.79
CA GLU A 107 19.06 -17.07 8.96
C GLU A 107 18.35 -17.68 10.18
N MET A 108 17.12 -17.25 10.47
CA MET A 108 16.31 -17.77 11.57
C MET A 108 16.08 -19.28 11.42
N LEU A 109 15.67 -19.74 10.23
CA LEU A 109 15.47 -21.17 9.97
C LEU A 109 16.76 -21.97 10.14
N THR A 110 17.89 -21.49 9.60
CA THR A 110 19.18 -22.17 9.77
C THR A 110 19.56 -22.29 11.25
N LYS A 111 19.42 -21.21 12.01
CA LYS A 111 19.80 -21.12 13.43
C LYS A 111 18.90 -21.93 14.36
N ARG A 112 17.58 -21.91 14.14
CA ARG A 112 16.55 -22.45 15.04
C ARG A 112 15.97 -23.79 14.54
N LYS A 113 16.59 -24.41 13.54
CA LYS A 113 16.15 -25.68 12.94
C LYS A 113 15.84 -26.77 13.96
N ALA A 114 16.66 -26.89 15.01
CA ALA A 114 16.48 -27.88 16.07
C ALA A 114 15.30 -27.58 17.02
N ASP A 115 14.93 -26.30 17.17
CA ASP A 115 13.86 -25.87 18.08
C ASP A 115 12.48 -25.98 17.44
N TRP A 116 12.38 -25.56 16.17
CA TRP A 116 11.10 -25.51 15.46
C TRP A 116 10.81 -26.77 14.66
N GLY A 117 11.84 -27.41 14.09
CA GLY A 117 11.70 -28.58 13.22
C GLY A 117 10.65 -28.35 12.14
N ASP A 118 9.81 -29.36 11.89
CA ASP A 118 8.75 -29.31 10.87
C ASP A 118 7.50 -28.53 11.32
N LYS A 119 7.49 -27.97 12.55
CA LYS A 119 6.33 -27.23 13.07
C LYS A 119 6.28 -25.77 12.62
N LEU A 120 7.39 -25.22 12.12
CA LEU A 120 7.42 -23.90 11.51
C LEU A 120 7.75 -24.03 10.03
N ARG A 121 6.94 -23.40 9.18
CA ARG A 121 7.21 -23.26 7.76
C ARG A 121 7.33 -21.79 7.39
N ILE A 122 8.43 -21.41 6.77
CA ILE A 122 8.55 -20.11 6.11
C ILE A 122 8.47 -20.34 4.60
N ILE A 123 7.48 -19.72 3.99
CA ILE A 123 7.07 -19.94 2.61
C ILE A 123 7.20 -18.62 1.85
N GLY A 124 8.22 -18.49 1.02
CA GLY A 124 8.41 -17.35 0.12
C GLY A 124 7.67 -17.53 -1.19
N ILE A 125 6.60 -16.77 -1.43
CA ILE A 125 5.86 -16.75 -2.70
C ILE A 125 6.31 -15.56 -3.54
N SER A 126 7.02 -15.82 -4.63
CA SER A 126 7.41 -14.78 -5.58
C SER A 126 6.26 -14.41 -6.51
N ILE A 127 6.07 -13.09 -6.69
CA ILE A 127 5.15 -12.49 -7.66
C ILE A 127 5.83 -12.06 -8.96
N ASP A 128 7.08 -12.47 -9.20
CA ASP A 128 7.79 -12.23 -10.45
C ASP A 128 6.97 -12.77 -11.65
N GLN A 129 7.15 -12.18 -12.82
CA GLN A 129 6.37 -12.61 -14.01
C GLN A 129 6.69 -14.04 -14.42
N THR A 130 7.94 -14.49 -14.22
CA THR A 130 8.42 -15.83 -14.55
C THR A 130 9.23 -16.40 -13.38
N ALA A 131 9.34 -17.73 -13.30
CA ALA A 131 10.06 -18.41 -12.22
C ALA A 131 11.58 -18.29 -12.35
N GLU A 132 12.12 -18.23 -13.57
CA GLU A 132 13.56 -18.20 -13.85
C GLU A 132 14.37 -17.17 -13.02
N PRO A 133 13.99 -15.88 -12.94
CA PRO A 133 14.72 -14.93 -12.10
C PRO A 133 14.70 -15.31 -10.62
N VAL A 134 13.59 -15.90 -10.14
CA VAL A 134 13.43 -16.33 -8.75
C VAL A 134 14.43 -17.43 -8.42
N VAL A 135 14.52 -18.45 -9.27
CA VAL A 135 15.47 -19.56 -9.11
C VAL A 135 16.89 -19.03 -9.00
N LYS A 136 17.34 -18.26 -10.01
CA LYS A 136 18.70 -17.71 -10.04
C LYS A 136 19.00 -16.85 -8.82
N HIS A 137 18.03 -16.06 -8.38
CA HIS A 137 18.20 -15.15 -7.25
C HIS A 137 18.30 -15.89 -5.92
N VAL A 138 17.42 -16.86 -5.67
CA VAL A 138 17.44 -17.70 -4.47
C VAL A 138 18.74 -18.51 -4.39
N GLU A 139 19.17 -19.11 -5.50
CA GLU A 139 20.44 -19.84 -5.59
C GLU A 139 21.64 -18.93 -5.31
N ALA A 140 21.69 -17.75 -5.94
CA ALA A 140 22.79 -16.80 -5.75
C ALA A 140 22.88 -16.26 -4.31
N LYS A 141 21.75 -16.21 -3.60
CA LYS A 141 21.68 -15.75 -2.20
C LYS A 141 21.84 -16.87 -1.18
N GLY A 142 21.76 -18.13 -1.60
CA GLY A 142 21.83 -19.28 -0.69
C GLY A 142 20.61 -19.40 0.24
N TRP A 143 19.43 -18.98 -0.21
CA TRP A 143 18.19 -19.05 0.57
C TRP A 143 17.53 -20.43 0.44
N ALA A 144 18.23 -21.47 0.90
CA ALA A 144 17.83 -22.85 0.68
C ALA A 144 16.94 -23.46 1.79
N ASP A 145 16.87 -22.86 2.98
CA ASP A 145 16.01 -23.38 4.07
C ASP A 145 14.57 -22.83 3.96
N VAL A 146 14.37 -21.65 3.38
CA VAL A 146 13.03 -21.12 3.08
C VAL A 146 12.42 -21.91 1.93
N GLU A 147 11.14 -22.27 2.05
CA GLU A 147 10.41 -22.88 0.96
C GLU A 147 10.01 -21.83 -0.08
N HIS A 148 10.47 -21.98 -1.31
CA HIS A 148 10.22 -20.98 -2.35
C HIS A 148 9.27 -21.49 -3.42
N TYR A 149 8.25 -20.68 -3.71
CA TYR A 149 7.29 -20.91 -4.77
C TYR A 149 7.18 -19.70 -5.67
N HIS A 150 6.77 -19.93 -6.91
CA HIS A 150 6.45 -18.92 -7.90
C HIS A 150 4.96 -18.96 -8.24
N ARG A 151 4.36 -17.77 -8.38
CA ARG A 151 3.02 -17.63 -8.94
C ARG A 151 2.92 -16.32 -9.73
N ALA A 152 2.99 -16.45 -11.05
CA ALA A 152 2.97 -15.31 -11.97
C ALA A 152 1.74 -14.42 -11.74
N GLY A 153 1.95 -13.10 -11.79
CA GLY A 153 0.87 -12.14 -11.99
C GLY A 153 -0.18 -12.07 -10.89
N SER A 154 0.13 -12.50 -9.65
CA SER A 154 -0.56 -12.07 -8.41
C SER A 154 -1.89 -12.76 -8.03
N SER A 155 -2.22 -13.97 -8.51
CA SER A 155 -3.50 -14.61 -8.11
C SER A 155 -3.59 -15.03 -6.63
N CYS A 156 -2.47 -15.40 -5.99
CA CYS A 156 -2.41 -15.65 -4.54
C CYS A 156 -2.49 -14.37 -3.71
N SER A 157 -1.80 -13.31 -4.14
CA SER A 157 -1.86 -12.00 -3.47
C SER A 157 -3.26 -11.39 -3.57
N ASN A 158 -3.96 -11.57 -4.69
CA ASN A 158 -5.33 -11.07 -4.86
C ASN A 158 -6.32 -11.73 -3.89
N GLN A 159 -6.22 -13.05 -3.70
CA GLN A 159 -7.02 -13.79 -2.71
C GLN A 159 -6.90 -13.15 -1.32
N TYR A 160 -5.68 -12.79 -0.95
CA TYR A 160 -5.37 -12.13 0.32
C TYR A 160 -5.36 -10.60 0.24
N GLY A 161 -5.85 -9.96 -0.83
CA GLY A 161 -5.89 -8.49 -0.95
C GLY A 161 -4.53 -7.78 -0.83
N ILE A 162 -3.43 -8.46 -1.13
CA ILE A 162 -2.07 -7.91 -1.05
C ILE A 162 -1.82 -7.00 -2.25
N LYS A 163 -1.65 -5.70 -1.98
CA LYS A 163 -1.50 -4.65 -3.01
C LYS A 163 -0.04 -4.31 -3.35
N GLY A 164 0.92 -4.86 -2.60
CA GLY A 164 2.34 -4.58 -2.79
C GLY A 164 3.22 -5.49 -1.94
N VAL A 165 4.51 -5.55 -2.28
CA VAL A 165 5.53 -6.33 -1.57
C VAL A 165 6.60 -5.40 -0.98
N PRO A 166 7.25 -5.75 0.14
CA PRO A 166 7.07 -7.00 0.89
C PRO A 166 5.77 -7.02 1.71
N HIS A 167 5.19 -8.20 1.84
CA HIS A 167 4.00 -8.41 2.65
C HIS A 167 4.03 -9.82 3.21
N VAL A 168 3.72 -9.99 4.49
CA VAL A 168 3.70 -11.30 5.13
C VAL A 168 2.35 -11.60 5.75
N ILE A 169 2.03 -12.88 5.81
CA ILE A 169 0.91 -13.45 6.57
C ILE A 169 1.49 -14.43 7.58
N LEU A 170 1.09 -14.30 8.83
CA LEU A 170 1.40 -15.25 9.88
C LEU A 170 0.14 -16.04 10.24
N VAL A 171 0.25 -17.36 10.17
CA VAL A 171 -0.83 -18.31 10.44
C VAL A 171 -0.45 -19.15 11.66
N ASP A 172 -1.35 -19.24 12.63
CA ASP A 172 -1.14 -20.02 13.85
C ASP A 172 -1.34 -21.53 13.64
N THR A 173 -1.12 -22.29 14.71
CA THR A 173 -1.24 -23.76 14.71
C THR A 173 -2.64 -24.28 14.40
N LYS A 174 -3.67 -23.44 14.42
CA LYS A 174 -5.07 -23.79 14.11
C LYS A 174 -5.47 -23.31 12.71
N GLY A 175 -4.53 -22.77 11.95
CA GLY A 175 -4.80 -22.22 10.62
C GLY A 175 -5.44 -20.85 10.66
N LYS A 176 -5.44 -20.15 11.80
CA LYS A 176 -5.97 -18.79 11.88
C LYS A 176 -4.89 -17.78 11.51
N ILE A 177 -5.25 -16.79 10.71
CA ILE A 177 -4.37 -15.66 10.42
C ILE A 177 -4.28 -14.80 11.67
N VAL A 178 -3.07 -14.61 12.19
CA VAL A 178 -2.78 -13.84 13.41
C VAL A 178 -2.01 -12.57 13.12
N TYR A 179 -1.45 -12.44 11.91
CA TYR A 179 -0.86 -11.19 11.43
C TYR A 179 -0.92 -11.12 9.91
N LYS A 180 -1.16 -9.92 9.38
CA LYS A 180 -1.03 -9.61 7.95
C LYS A 180 -0.51 -8.18 7.80
N GLY A 181 0.62 -7.99 7.13
CA GLY A 181 1.18 -6.67 6.94
C GLY A 181 2.62 -6.65 6.47
N HIS A 182 3.27 -5.50 6.58
CA HIS A 182 4.67 -5.35 6.20
C HIS A 182 5.58 -6.07 7.21
N PRO A 183 6.59 -6.87 6.80
CA PRO A 183 7.42 -7.64 7.73
C PRO A 183 8.14 -6.77 8.77
N ALA A 184 8.56 -5.55 8.41
CA ALA A 184 9.25 -4.63 9.33
C ALA A 184 8.44 -4.22 10.59
N GLN A 185 7.12 -4.44 10.62
CA GLN A 185 6.30 -4.17 11.81
C GLN A 185 6.40 -5.29 12.86
N ARG A 186 6.95 -6.46 12.50
CA ARG A 186 7.25 -7.55 13.43
C ARG A 186 8.72 -7.48 13.84
N LYS A 187 8.98 -6.81 14.96
CA LYS A 187 10.35 -6.56 15.45
C LYS A 187 11.06 -7.82 15.95
N ASP A 188 10.30 -8.83 16.37
CA ASP A 188 10.84 -10.07 16.93
C ASP A 188 10.02 -11.28 16.45
N LEU A 189 10.25 -11.68 15.19
CA LEU A 189 9.56 -12.82 14.58
C LEU A 189 9.92 -14.15 15.27
N GLU A 190 11.15 -14.31 15.78
CA GLU A 190 11.54 -15.53 16.53
C GLU A 190 10.63 -15.72 17.76
N ALA A 191 10.41 -14.65 18.55
CA ALA A 191 9.54 -14.70 19.72
C ALA A 191 8.06 -14.92 19.34
N ASP A 192 7.61 -14.33 18.23
CA ASP A 192 6.26 -14.57 17.71
C ASP A 192 6.06 -16.06 17.37
N PHE A 193 7.01 -16.69 16.67
CA PHE A 193 6.95 -18.12 16.37
C PHE A 193 6.94 -18.98 17.64
N ASP A 194 7.81 -18.69 18.60
CA ASP A 194 7.87 -19.42 19.87
C ASP A 194 6.57 -19.31 20.67
N THR A 195 5.89 -18.15 20.61
CA THR A 195 4.59 -17.91 21.24
C THR A 195 3.50 -18.72 20.54
N LEU A 196 3.43 -18.65 19.21
CA LEU A 196 2.41 -19.36 18.41
C LEU A 196 2.55 -20.88 18.49
N LEU A 197 3.78 -21.40 18.55
CA LEU A 197 4.06 -22.83 18.71
C LEU A 197 3.61 -23.37 20.07
N LYS A 198 3.46 -22.51 21.09
CA LYS A 198 2.83 -22.85 22.38
C LYS A 198 1.30 -22.73 22.35
N GLY A 199 0.73 -22.26 21.24
CA GLY A 199 -0.69 -21.99 21.09
C GLY A 199 -1.15 -20.69 21.75
N GLU A 200 -0.21 -19.79 22.05
CA GLU A 200 -0.48 -18.49 22.67
C GLU A 200 -0.71 -17.42 21.58
N ALA A 201 -1.42 -16.35 21.93
CA ALA A 201 -1.72 -15.25 21.00
C ALA A 201 -0.60 -14.20 21.00
N ILE A 202 -0.27 -13.69 19.81
CA ILE A 202 0.64 -12.56 19.64
C ILE A 202 -0.11 -11.24 19.64
N THR A 203 0.58 -10.14 19.97
CA THR A 203 0.02 -8.78 19.99
C THR A 203 0.80 -7.83 19.09
N GLY A 204 0.31 -6.61 18.91
CA GLY A 204 0.95 -5.54 18.13
C GLY A 204 0.17 -5.13 16.88
N GLU A 205 0.70 -4.15 16.15
CA GLU A 205 0.09 -3.67 14.89
C GLU A 205 -0.15 -4.83 13.93
N GLY A 206 -1.31 -4.85 13.26
CA GLY A 206 -1.70 -5.88 12.31
C GLY A 206 -2.14 -7.23 12.90
N THR A 207 -2.25 -7.37 14.23
CA THR A 207 -2.72 -8.62 14.90
C THR A 207 -4.20 -8.61 15.27
N ALA A 208 -4.84 -7.44 15.29
CA ALA A 208 -6.26 -7.33 15.60
C ALA A 208 -7.10 -7.76 14.38
N PRO A 209 -8.25 -8.44 14.60
CA PRO A 209 -9.16 -8.77 13.51
C PRO A 209 -9.56 -7.56 12.68
N ALA A 210 -9.85 -7.73 11.39
CA ALA A 210 -10.38 -6.63 10.55
C ALA A 210 -11.69 -6.03 11.12
N GLU A 211 -12.45 -6.82 11.90
CA GLU A 211 -13.62 -6.39 12.68
C GLU A 211 -13.29 -5.51 13.90
N GLY A 212 -12.01 -5.44 14.29
CA GLY A 212 -11.51 -4.77 15.49
C GLY A 212 -10.58 -3.58 15.23
N ALA A 213 -10.32 -3.23 13.97
CA ALA A 213 -10.02 -1.83 13.65
C ALA A 213 -11.33 -1.05 13.80
N GLY A 214 -11.75 -0.90 15.06
CA GLY A 214 -12.75 0.06 15.42
C GLY A 214 -12.34 1.40 14.86
N ASP A 215 -13.31 2.29 14.75
CA ASP A 215 -13.05 3.72 14.69
C ASP A 215 -12.42 4.18 16.01
N SER A 216 -11.38 3.50 16.51
CA SER A 216 -10.39 4.15 17.33
C SER A 216 -9.86 5.25 16.44
N ALA A 217 -10.33 6.46 16.73
CA ALA A 217 -9.70 7.71 16.44
C ALA A 217 -8.27 7.72 17.03
N GLU A 218 -7.44 6.75 16.64
CA GLU A 218 -6.01 6.93 16.67
C GLU A 218 -5.77 8.08 15.71
N ALA A 219 -5.25 9.17 16.28
CA ALA A 219 -4.94 10.37 15.53
C ALA A 219 -4.03 9.98 14.36
N ASP A 220 -4.57 9.92 13.15
CA ASP A 220 -3.77 9.77 11.93
C ASP A 220 -2.84 11.01 11.87
N PRO A 221 -1.52 10.83 11.98
CA PRO A 221 -0.59 11.94 12.07
C PRO A 221 -0.79 12.95 10.93
N GLY A 222 -1.31 14.13 11.28
CA GLY A 222 -1.56 15.22 10.33
C GLY A 222 -3.02 15.42 9.91
N PHE A 223 -3.97 14.61 10.39
CA PHE A 223 -5.40 14.91 10.31
C PHE A 223 -5.87 15.67 11.56
N SER A 224 -6.59 16.77 11.37
CA SER A 224 -7.18 17.57 12.46
C SER A 224 -8.65 17.89 12.17
N ALA A 225 -9.40 18.34 13.18
CA ALA A 225 -10.75 18.86 12.97
C ALA A 225 -10.73 19.94 11.88
N LEU A 226 -11.69 19.86 10.95
CA LEU A 226 -11.76 20.78 9.83
C LEU A 226 -12.50 22.07 10.19
N ASP A 227 -11.87 23.18 9.87
CA ASP A 227 -12.52 24.49 9.82
C ASP A 227 -12.85 24.80 8.36
N PHE A 228 -14.13 24.68 8.00
CA PHE A 228 -14.60 24.92 6.63
C PHE A 228 -14.38 26.35 6.15
N ALA A 229 -14.34 27.35 7.06
CA ALA A 229 -14.03 28.72 6.67
C ALA A 229 -12.55 28.85 6.28
N ALA A 230 -11.66 28.20 7.03
CA ALA A 230 -10.23 28.14 6.70
C ALA A 230 -10.00 27.36 5.39
N VAL A 231 -10.71 26.25 5.17
CA VAL A 231 -10.66 25.48 3.91
C VAL A 231 -11.03 26.35 2.72
N ASN A 232 -12.16 27.05 2.77
CA ASN A 232 -12.61 27.89 1.67
C ASN A 232 -11.60 29.00 1.37
N LYS A 233 -11.06 29.62 2.43
CA LYS A 233 -10.02 30.63 2.28
C LYS A 233 -8.76 30.09 1.59
N GLU A 234 -8.31 28.89 1.96
CA GLU A 234 -7.14 28.27 1.34
C GLU A 234 -7.37 27.91 -0.13
N VAL A 235 -8.59 27.48 -0.49
CA VAL A 235 -8.97 27.21 -1.88
C VAL A 235 -8.92 28.50 -2.71
N ASP A 236 -9.51 29.59 -2.19
CA ASP A 236 -9.49 30.90 -2.84
C ASP A 236 -8.05 31.42 -3.02
N ASP A 237 -7.25 31.34 -1.96
CA ASP A 237 -5.83 31.74 -1.98
C ASP A 237 -5.05 30.93 -3.03
N PHE A 238 -5.29 29.61 -3.13
CA PHE A 238 -4.64 28.77 -4.15
C PHE A 238 -5.09 29.10 -5.57
N GLU A 239 -6.36 29.45 -5.79
CA GLU A 239 -6.83 29.91 -7.10
C GLU A 239 -6.14 31.20 -7.54
N GLU A 240 -5.98 32.17 -6.64
CA GLU A 240 -5.29 33.43 -6.93
C GLU A 240 -3.81 33.19 -7.25
N VAL A 241 -3.13 32.37 -6.44
CA VAL A 241 -1.74 31.96 -6.69
C VAL A 241 -1.63 31.24 -8.03
N GLY A 242 -2.55 30.32 -8.33
CA GLY A 242 -2.57 29.57 -9.58
C GLY A 242 -2.70 30.48 -10.80
N LYS A 243 -3.63 31.45 -10.77
CA LYS A 243 -3.79 32.47 -11.82
C LYS A 243 -2.51 33.30 -11.99
N ALA A 244 -1.91 33.74 -10.89
CA ALA A 244 -0.67 34.52 -10.92
C ALA A 244 0.52 33.74 -11.49
N LEU A 245 0.56 32.42 -11.31
CA LEU A 245 1.55 31.53 -11.91
C LEU A 245 1.31 31.34 -13.40
N GLN A 246 0.07 31.07 -13.80
CA GLN A 246 -0.31 30.88 -15.20
C GLN A 246 -0.10 32.15 -16.05
N GLN A 247 -0.05 33.33 -15.42
CA GLN A 247 0.21 34.62 -16.05
C GLN A 247 1.69 35.07 -15.99
N ASP A 248 2.55 34.35 -15.25
CA ASP A 248 3.96 34.72 -15.15
C ASP A 248 4.70 34.38 -16.46
N PRO A 249 5.34 35.36 -17.12
CA PRO A 249 5.98 35.12 -18.43
C PRO A 249 7.08 34.06 -18.40
N LYS A 250 7.83 33.94 -17.30
CA LYS A 250 8.88 32.92 -17.16
C LYS A 250 8.26 31.53 -16.98
N VAL A 251 7.16 31.46 -16.25
CA VAL A 251 6.40 30.22 -16.07
C VAL A 251 5.81 29.76 -17.39
N GLN A 252 5.19 30.65 -18.15
CA GLN A 252 4.63 30.34 -19.47
C GLN A 252 5.71 29.86 -20.45
N GLU A 253 6.87 30.50 -20.47
CA GLU A 253 7.96 30.10 -21.37
C GLU A 253 8.51 28.72 -21.02
N ALA A 254 8.79 28.47 -19.74
CA ALA A 254 9.27 27.16 -19.30
C ALA A 254 8.21 26.06 -19.48
N ALA A 255 6.93 26.36 -19.28
CA ALA A 255 5.86 25.37 -19.40
C ALA A 255 5.74 24.80 -20.83
N LYS A 256 6.25 25.49 -21.87
CA LYS A 256 6.25 25.00 -23.26
C LYS A 256 7.14 23.78 -23.48
N THR A 257 8.20 23.63 -22.68
CA THR A 257 9.20 22.55 -22.83
C THR A 257 9.04 21.46 -21.78
N LEU A 258 8.23 21.69 -20.75
CA LEU A 258 7.97 20.71 -19.70
C LEU A 258 6.90 19.72 -20.15
N MET A 259 7.21 18.43 -20.07
CA MET A 259 6.28 17.33 -20.33
C MET A 259 5.16 17.26 -19.29
N ARG A 260 5.46 17.60 -18.03
CA ARG A 260 4.47 17.76 -16.96
C ARG A 260 4.85 18.97 -16.12
N ALA A 261 3.90 19.89 -15.92
CA ALA A 261 4.11 21.10 -15.15
C ALA A 261 2.81 21.51 -14.46
N PHE A 262 2.66 21.16 -13.18
CA PHE A 262 1.46 21.52 -12.42
C PHE A 262 1.71 21.60 -10.91
N CYS A 263 0.92 22.46 -10.25
CA CYS A 263 0.80 22.52 -8.81
C CYS A 263 -0.51 21.88 -8.38
N VAL A 264 -0.51 21.15 -7.27
CA VAL A 264 -1.71 20.50 -6.71
C VAL A 264 -1.87 20.93 -5.27
N TYR A 265 -3.08 21.33 -4.92
CA TYR A 265 -3.55 21.53 -3.55
C TYR A 265 -4.60 20.47 -3.24
N LEU A 266 -4.33 19.61 -2.26
CA LEU A 266 -5.20 18.50 -1.87
C LEU A 266 -5.69 18.73 -0.45
N LEU A 267 -7.01 18.73 -0.28
CA LEU A 267 -7.64 18.47 1.01
C LEU A 267 -8.07 17.00 1.01
N ARG A 268 -7.55 16.22 1.96
CA ARG A 268 -8.08 14.90 2.28
C ARG A 268 -9.01 15.03 3.47
N GLU A 269 -10.22 14.51 3.34
CA GLU A 269 -11.22 14.52 4.40
C GLU A 269 -11.50 13.07 4.84
N LYS A 270 -11.65 12.87 6.14
CA LYS A 270 -12.13 11.63 6.74
C LYS A 270 -13.38 11.96 7.52
N PHE A 271 -14.48 11.36 7.11
CA PHE A 271 -15.77 11.48 7.77
C PHE A 271 -16.07 10.19 8.52
N ASN A 272 -16.36 10.30 9.81
CA ASN A 272 -16.90 9.20 10.61
C ASN A 272 -18.44 9.30 10.59
N PRO A 273 -19.15 8.36 9.94
CA PRO A 273 -20.61 8.42 9.84
C PRO A 273 -21.34 8.10 11.15
N PHE A 274 -20.66 7.51 12.15
CA PHE A 274 -21.26 7.14 13.43
C PHE A 274 -21.17 8.26 14.46
N THR A 275 -20.03 8.97 14.51
CA THR A 275 -19.85 10.12 15.41
C THR A 275 -20.25 11.43 14.76
N GLY A 276 -20.26 11.49 13.42
CA GLY A 276 -20.45 12.71 12.65
C GLY A 276 -19.18 13.57 12.55
N ASP A 277 -18.04 13.08 13.07
CA ASP A 277 -16.79 13.83 13.07
C ASP A 277 -16.16 13.88 11.68
N THR A 278 -15.65 15.06 11.32
CA THR A 278 -14.90 15.27 10.09
C THR A 278 -13.52 15.80 10.43
N THR A 279 -12.49 15.06 10.01
CA THR A 279 -11.10 15.49 10.10
C THR A 279 -10.52 15.66 8.71
N GLY A 280 -9.47 16.46 8.58
CA GLY A 280 -8.83 16.66 7.31
C GLY A 280 -7.37 17.04 7.40
N LYS A 281 -6.72 16.93 6.25
CA LYS A 281 -5.30 17.20 6.06
C LYS A 281 -5.09 17.90 4.72
N PHE A 282 -4.31 18.96 4.74
CA PHE A 282 -3.88 19.65 3.53
C PHE A 282 -2.52 19.15 3.05
N GLU A 283 -2.38 18.96 1.75
CA GLU A 283 -1.15 18.52 1.10
C GLU A 283 -0.92 19.30 -0.19
N ASN A 284 0.30 19.81 -0.38
CA ASN A 284 0.67 20.62 -1.55
C ASN A 284 1.82 19.96 -2.32
N TYR A 285 1.62 19.75 -3.62
CA TYR A 285 2.58 19.08 -4.50
C TYR A 285 2.92 19.91 -5.73
N ARG A 286 4.14 19.75 -6.22
CA ARG A 286 4.59 20.30 -7.50
C ARG A 286 5.22 19.20 -8.33
N VAL A 287 4.76 19.06 -9.56
CA VAL A 287 5.29 18.06 -10.50
C VAL A 287 5.82 18.79 -11.71
N LEU A 288 7.15 18.73 -11.87
CA LEU A 288 7.88 19.27 -13.00
C LEU A 288 8.69 18.13 -13.65
N VAL A 289 8.42 17.88 -14.92
CA VAL A 289 9.10 16.85 -15.71
C VAL A 289 9.49 17.45 -17.04
N GLY A 290 10.78 17.49 -17.35
CA GLY A 290 11.32 18.11 -18.56
C GLY A 290 12.77 18.57 -18.39
N PRO A 291 13.29 19.43 -19.28
CA PRO A 291 14.67 19.89 -19.23
C PRO A 291 15.01 20.66 -17.95
N SER A 292 16.17 20.37 -17.34
CA SER A 292 16.64 20.97 -16.09
C SER A 292 16.63 22.49 -16.14
N ALA A 293 17.07 23.08 -17.26
CA ALA A 293 17.07 24.53 -17.45
C ALA A 293 15.67 25.16 -17.31
N SER A 294 14.64 24.50 -17.82
CA SER A 294 13.25 24.98 -17.73
C SER A 294 12.70 24.81 -16.31
N ILE A 295 13.08 23.74 -15.64
CA ILE A 295 12.73 23.47 -14.24
C ILE A 295 13.39 24.51 -13.32
N ASP A 296 14.69 24.74 -13.45
CA ASP A 296 15.46 25.68 -12.63
C ASP A 296 15.00 27.13 -12.83
N ALA A 297 14.55 27.48 -14.04
CA ALA A 297 14.05 28.81 -14.34
C ALA A 297 12.79 29.19 -13.56
N ILE A 298 11.94 28.22 -13.21
CA ILE A 298 10.64 28.48 -12.55
C ILE A 298 10.59 28.01 -11.10
N LYS A 299 11.50 27.13 -10.68
CA LYS A 299 11.54 26.60 -9.33
C LYS A 299 11.48 27.70 -8.25
N PRO A 300 12.28 28.78 -8.30
CA PRO A 300 12.21 29.85 -7.30
C PRO A 300 10.85 30.55 -7.26
N ILE A 301 10.22 30.74 -8.43
CA ILE A 301 8.90 31.38 -8.56
C ILE A 301 7.84 30.51 -7.88
N LEU A 302 7.88 29.20 -8.09
CA LEU A 302 6.95 28.26 -7.48
C LEU A 302 7.16 28.14 -5.97
N GLU A 303 8.41 28.19 -5.50
CA GLU A 303 8.78 28.16 -4.08
C GLU A 303 8.34 29.43 -3.35
N GLU A 304 8.44 30.59 -4.00
CA GLU A 304 7.99 31.88 -3.46
C GLU A 304 6.46 31.96 -3.38
N LYS A 305 5.76 31.60 -4.47
CA LYS A 305 4.33 31.87 -4.62
C LYS A 305 3.42 30.82 -3.99
N VAL A 306 3.83 29.55 -3.97
CA VAL A 306 3.02 28.45 -3.39
C VAL A 306 3.56 28.12 -2.01
N LYS A 307 2.82 28.39 -0.93
CA LYS A 307 3.23 28.09 0.46
C LYS A 307 2.78 26.68 0.89
N GLY A 308 3.43 26.07 1.90
CA GLY A 308 3.00 24.81 2.54
C GLY A 308 4.07 23.72 2.69
N SER A 309 3.71 22.55 3.22
CA SER A 309 4.61 21.38 3.32
C SER A 309 4.84 20.76 1.95
N PHE A 310 6.11 20.59 1.54
CA PHE A 310 6.45 20.31 0.14
C PHE A 310 7.03 18.92 -0.09
N GLN A 311 6.59 18.29 -1.18
CA GLN A 311 7.40 17.33 -1.93
C GLN A 311 7.53 17.83 -3.37
N VAL A 312 8.77 18.09 -3.81
CA VAL A 312 9.08 18.39 -5.20
C VAL A 312 9.53 17.08 -5.84
N VAL A 313 8.71 16.53 -6.74
CA VAL A 313 9.10 15.35 -7.53
C VAL A 313 9.71 15.85 -8.82
N MET A 314 11.04 15.87 -8.87
CA MET A 314 11.84 16.24 -10.04
C MET A 314 12.24 14.95 -10.75
N GLN A 315 11.78 14.77 -11.97
CA GLN A 315 12.22 13.65 -12.81
C GLN A 315 12.76 14.22 -14.13
N GLU A 316 14.09 14.16 -14.27
CA GLU A 316 14.72 14.27 -15.59
C GLU A 316 14.54 12.93 -16.29
N HIS A 317 13.86 12.93 -17.42
CA HIS A 317 14.02 11.82 -18.36
C HIS A 317 15.22 12.16 -19.24
N PRO A 318 16.21 11.26 -19.44
CA PRO A 318 17.19 11.46 -20.48
C PRO A 318 16.44 11.60 -21.81
N MET A 319 16.58 12.75 -22.46
CA MET A 319 16.13 12.91 -23.84
C MET A 319 17.00 11.96 -24.69
N GLY A 320 16.38 10.93 -25.24
CA GLY A 320 16.99 10.11 -26.28
C GLY A 320 17.26 10.91 -27.54
#